data_AF-A0A061RBG1-F1
#
_entry.id   AF-A0A061RBG1-F1
#
_cell.length_a   1.000
_cell.length_b   1.000
_cell.length_c   1.000
_cell.angle_alpha   90.00
_cell.angle_beta   90.00
_cell.angle_gamma   90.00
#
_symmetry.space_group_name_H-M   'P 1'
#
loop_
_entity.id
_entity.type
_entity.pdbx_description
1 polymer ?
#
loop_
_entity_poly.entity_id
_entity_poly.type
_entity_poly.pdbx_seq_one_letter_code
_entity_poly.pdbx_strand_id
1 'polypeptide(L)'
;MLLKDMLKTVPGDWKVLVLDELTTRVISSACKMSDILDEGVTLVEDLNKRRQPMHDMPGIYFVSPTPKSIKTICNDFQESPLYQSVHVFFSSKVSPADISELRKHPRLVERLRTLKEVGCEFMTVDSRTFTTDQPRALCELFGD
;
A
#
# COMPACT_ATOMS: atom_id res chain seq x y z
N MET A 1 -13.80 9.52 -0.24
CA MET A 1 -13.15 9.00 0.98
C MET A 1 -11.80 8.51 0.48
N LEU A 2 -10.71 9.15 0.88
CA LEU A 2 -9.41 9.13 0.19
C LEU A 2 -8.95 7.76 -0.36
N LEU A 3 -9.24 6.66 0.35
CA LEU A 3 -8.93 5.29 -0.07
C LEU A 3 -9.71 4.81 -1.30
N LYS A 4 -11.00 5.16 -1.44
CA LYS A 4 -11.77 4.87 -2.65
C LYS A 4 -11.21 5.65 -3.84
N ASP A 5 -10.84 6.91 -3.62
CA ASP A 5 -10.27 7.77 -4.67
C ASP A 5 -8.89 7.24 -5.13
N MET A 6 -8.11 6.64 -4.21
CA MET A 6 -6.88 5.92 -4.51
C MET A 6 -7.13 4.72 -5.44
N LEU A 7 -8.11 3.87 -5.13
CA LEU A 7 -8.44 2.69 -5.94
C LEU A 7 -8.98 3.08 -7.33
N LYS A 8 -9.77 4.16 -7.41
CA LYS A 8 -10.26 4.74 -8.66
C LYS A 8 -9.18 5.35 -9.54
N THR A 9 -8.09 5.83 -8.93
CA THR A 9 -6.97 6.43 -9.68
C THR A 9 -6.31 5.41 -10.62
N VAL A 10 -6.39 4.12 -10.29
CA VAL A 10 -5.83 3.04 -11.10
C VAL A 10 -6.88 2.58 -12.11
N PRO A 11 -6.64 2.71 -13.42
CA PRO A 11 -7.59 2.28 -14.45
C PRO A 11 -7.66 0.75 -14.54
N GLY A 12 -8.82 0.23 -14.97
CA GLY A 12 -9.08 -1.20 -15.19
C GLY A 12 -10.15 -1.76 -14.25
N ASP A 13 -10.70 -2.93 -14.59
CA ASP A 13 -11.74 -3.61 -13.82
C ASP A 13 -11.19 -4.79 -12.99
N TRP A 14 -9.96 -5.22 -13.27
CA TRP A 14 -9.30 -6.36 -12.63
C TRP A 14 -7.96 -5.91 -12.06
N LYS A 15 -7.89 -5.74 -10.74
CA LYS A 15 -6.69 -5.25 -10.04
C LYS A 15 -6.38 -6.11 -8.83
N VAL A 16 -5.09 -6.24 -8.51
CA VAL A 16 -4.63 -6.90 -7.28
C VAL A 16 -4.24 -5.83 -6.27
N LEU A 17 -4.81 -5.86 -5.07
CA LEU A 17 -4.46 -4.96 -3.97
C LEU A 17 -3.52 -5.69 -3.00
N VAL A 18 -2.28 -5.23 -2.91
CA VAL A 18 -1.26 -5.73 -2.00
C VAL A 18 -1.18 -4.80 -0.79
N LEU A 19 -1.36 -5.37 0.40
CA LEU A 19 -1.37 -4.65 1.68
C LEU A 19 -0.29 -5.18 2.62
N ASP A 20 0.19 -4.34 3.52
CA ASP A 20 0.95 -4.74 4.71
C ASP A 20 0.04 -4.84 5.94
N GLU A 21 0.60 -5.23 7.08
CA GLU A 21 -0.17 -5.43 8.32
C GLU A 21 -0.88 -4.15 8.80
N LEU A 22 -0.23 -2.98 8.70
CA LEU A 22 -0.81 -1.70 9.12
C LEU A 22 -1.92 -1.27 8.16
N THR A 23 -1.62 -1.23 6.87
CA THR A 23 -2.56 -0.82 5.81
C THR A 23 -3.73 -1.78 5.67
N THR A 24 -3.56 -3.07 5.99
CA THR A 24 -4.68 -4.02 6.10
C THR A 24 -5.67 -3.59 7.17
N ARG A 25 -5.19 -3.15 8.35
CA ARG A 25 -6.05 -2.62 9.42
C ARG A 25 -6.72 -1.30 9.03
N VAL A 26 -6.01 -0.43 8.30
CA VAL A 26 -6.57 0.83 7.79
C VAL A 26 -7.67 0.57 6.76
N ILE A 27 -7.45 -0.33 5.80
CA ILE A 27 -8.44 -0.69 4.78
C ILE A 27 -9.64 -1.39 5.42
N SER A 28 -9.43 -2.31 6.36
CA SER A 28 -10.54 -3.04 7.00
C SER A 28 -11.40 -2.17 7.92
N SER A 29 -10.84 -1.12 8.51
CA SER A 29 -11.60 -0.14 9.31
C SER A 29 -12.35 0.87 8.45
N ALA A 30 -11.81 1.23 7.29
CA ALA A 30 -12.35 2.28 6.44
C ALA A 30 -13.32 1.78 5.35
N CYS A 31 -13.11 0.59 4.80
CA CYS A 31 -13.85 0.06 3.66
C CYS A 31 -14.35 -1.37 3.93
N LYS A 32 -15.57 -1.70 3.47
CA LYS A 32 -16.02 -3.10 3.44
C LYS A 32 -15.42 -3.82 2.24
N MET A 33 -15.34 -5.15 2.30
CA MET A 33 -14.89 -5.95 1.15
C MET A 33 -15.72 -5.68 -0.11
N SER A 34 -17.04 -5.48 0.02
CA SER A 34 -17.90 -5.11 -1.12
C SER A 34 -17.46 -3.81 -1.78
N ASP A 35 -17.13 -2.79 -0.97
CA ASP A 35 -16.65 -1.50 -1.49
C ASP A 35 -15.32 -1.64 -2.24
N ILE A 36 -14.47 -2.60 -1.89
CA ILE A 36 -13.18 -2.84 -2.54
C ILE A 36 -13.39 -3.54 -3.89
N LEU A 37 -14.26 -4.56 -3.89
CA LEU A 37 -14.63 -5.30 -5.10
C LEU A 37 -15.32 -4.41 -6.14
N ASP A 38 -16.21 -3.52 -5.69
CA ASP A 38 -16.93 -2.57 -6.56
C ASP A 38 -15.99 -1.58 -7.28
N GLU A 39 -14.77 -1.38 -6.76
CA GLU A 39 -13.74 -0.51 -7.35
C GLU A 39 -12.75 -1.26 -8.28
N GLY A 40 -13.09 -2.49 -8.65
CA GLY A 40 -12.34 -3.32 -9.61
C GLY A 40 -11.14 -4.03 -9.00
N VAL A 41 -11.08 -4.17 -7.67
CA VAL A 41 -10.08 -5.02 -7.00
C VAL A 41 -10.63 -6.43 -6.92
N THR A 42 -9.97 -7.39 -7.55
CA THR A 42 -10.44 -8.79 -7.59
C THR A 42 -9.78 -9.65 -6.54
N LEU A 43 -8.60 -9.25 -6.08
CA LEU A 43 -7.81 -10.00 -5.11
C LEU A 43 -7.10 -9.05 -4.14
N VAL A 44 -7.15 -9.39 -2.85
CA VAL A 44 -6.39 -8.72 -1.80
C VAL A 44 -5.32 -9.68 -1.29
N GLU A 45 -4.07 -9.25 -1.34
CA GLU A 45 -2.89 -10.04 -1.01
C GLU A 45 -2.07 -9.39 0.11
N ASP A 46 -1.38 -10.22 0.90
CA ASP A 46 -0.47 -9.77 1.95
C ASP A 46 0.96 -9.68 1.38
N LEU A 47 1.59 -8.52 1.55
CA LEU A 47 2.96 -8.26 1.11
C LEU A 47 3.96 -9.28 1.66
N ASN A 48 3.76 -9.76 2.89
CA ASN A 48 4.68 -10.67 3.57
C ASN A 48 4.52 -12.14 3.14
N LYS A 49 3.45 -12.48 2.41
CA LYS A 49 3.16 -13.84 1.97
C LYS A 49 3.67 -14.08 0.55
N ARG A 50 3.88 -15.36 0.22
CA ARG A 50 4.18 -15.77 -1.16
C ARG A 50 2.93 -15.60 -2.01
N ARG A 51 3.04 -14.77 -3.04
CA ARG A 51 1.97 -14.40 -3.97
C ARG A 51 2.17 -15.09 -5.32
N GLN A 52 1.08 -15.35 -6.02
CA GLN A 52 1.13 -15.94 -7.37
C GLN A 52 1.36 -14.85 -8.42
N PRO A 53 2.19 -15.10 -9.46
CA PRO A 53 2.35 -14.16 -10.55
C PRO A 53 1.05 -13.98 -11.35
N MET A 54 0.63 -12.74 -11.55
CA MET A 54 -0.53 -12.33 -12.36
C MET A 54 -0.09 -11.30 -13.39
N HIS A 55 0.57 -11.77 -14.44
CA HIS A 55 1.21 -10.91 -15.46
C HIS A 55 0.25 -10.03 -16.27
N ASP A 56 -1.04 -10.36 -16.28
CA ASP A 56 -2.09 -9.65 -17.02
C ASP A 56 -2.81 -8.59 -16.19
N MET A 57 -2.47 -8.47 -14.90
CA MET A 57 -3.18 -7.61 -13.96
C MET A 57 -2.28 -6.50 -13.38
N PRO A 58 -2.80 -5.26 -13.22
CA PRO A 58 -2.15 -4.22 -12.45
C PRO A 58 -2.13 -4.55 -10.95
N GLY A 59 -0.98 -4.32 -10.32
CA GLY A 59 -0.78 -4.43 -8.88
C GLY A 59 -0.80 -3.07 -8.19
N ILE A 60 -1.71 -2.90 -7.23
CA ILE A 60 -1.80 -1.74 -6.34
C ILE A 60 -1.15 -2.11 -5.02
N TYR A 61 -0.05 -1.46 -4.67
CA TYR A 61 0.63 -1.61 -3.40
C TYR A 61 0.22 -0.46 -2.49
N PHE A 62 -0.61 -0.72 -1.48
CA PHE A 62 -0.84 0.23 -0.40
C PHE A 62 -0.09 -0.26 0.83
N VAL A 63 1.05 0.36 1.14
CA VAL A 63 1.99 -0.15 2.15
C VAL A 63 2.63 0.99 2.95
N SER A 64 3.17 0.66 4.11
CA SER A 64 3.99 1.58 4.90
C SER A 64 5.39 1.69 4.31
N PRO A 65 6.01 2.89 4.34
CA PRO A 65 7.36 3.13 3.81
C PRO A 65 8.44 2.54 4.74
N THR A 66 8.40 1.23 4.96
CA THR A 66 9.41 0.52 5.74
C THR A 66 10.46 -0.10 4.82
N PRO A 67 11.72 -0.22 5.25
CA PRO A 67 12.78 -0.87 4.46
C PRO A 67 12.40 -2.31 4.06
N LYS A 68 11.64 -3.01 4.92
CA LYS A 68 11.12 -4.35 4.63
C LYS A 68 10.13 -4.31 3.47
N SER A 69 9.14 -3.41 3.52
CA SER A 69 8.13 -3.28 2.46
C SER A 69 8.77 -2.94 1.12
N ILE A 70 9.69 -1.97 1.10
CA ILE A 70 10.42 -1.55 -0.11
C ILE A 70 11.23 -2.69 -0.68
N LYS A 71 11.99 -3.40 0.15
CA LYS A 71 12.79 -4.55 -0.30
C LYS A 71 11.91 -5.65 -0.89
N THR A 72 10.76 -5.94 -0.28
CA THR A 72 9.80 -6.92 -0.81
C THR A 72 9.24 -6.47 -2.16
N ILE A 73 8.85 -5.20 -2.29
CA ILE A 73 8.41 -4.64 -3.58
C ILE A 73 9.52 -4.78 -4.61
N CYS A 74 10.77 -4.46 -4.30
CA CYS A 74 11.87 -4.63 -5.24
C CYS A 74 12.04 -6.09 -5.68
N ASN A 75 11.98 -7.03 -4.73
CA ASN A 75 12.11 -8.46 -4.99
C ASN A 75 11.00 -9.01 -5.91
N ASP A 76 9.77 -8.50 -5.79
CA ASP A 76 8.63 -8.87 -6.64
C ASP A 76 8.86 -8.62 -8.14
N PHE A 77 9.84 -7.77 -8.50
CA PHE A 77 10.17 -7.43 -9.89
C PHE A 77 11.63 -7.74 -10.26
N GLN A 78 12.39 -8.43 -9.39
CA GLN A 78 13.79 -8.76 -9.64
C GLN A 78 13.94 -9.86 -10.70
N GLU A 79 13.31 -11.03 -10.53
CA GLU A 79 13.46 -12.17 -11.44
C GLU A 79 12.37 -12.21 -12.53
N SER A 80 11.11 -12.31 -12.10
CA SER A 80 9.92 -12.28 -12.96
C SER A 80 8.91 -11.31 -12.37
N PRO A 81 8.42 -10.32 -13.12
CA PRO A 81 7.50 -9.32 -12.60
C PRO A 81 6.16 -9.98 -12.24
N LEU A 82 5.73 -9.88 -10.98
CA LEU A 82 4.46 -10.44 -10.53
C LEU A 82 3.24 -9.82 -11.22
N TYR A 83 3.33 -8.55 -11.66
CA TYR A 83 2.20 -7.77 -12.17
C TYR A 83 2.54 -7.03 -13.47
N GLN A 84 1.53 -6.70 -14.26
CA GLN A 84 1.67 -5.97 -15.53
C GLN A 84 2.19 -4.55 -15.32
N SER A 85 1.56 -3.83 -14.39
CA SER A 85 1.91 -2.46 -13.99
C SER A 85 1.83 -2.34 -12.48
N VAL A 86 2.56 -1.34 -11.95
CA VAL A 86 2.71 -1.15 -10.51
C VAL A 86 2.26 0.24 -10.11
N HIS A 87 1.36 0.30 -9.13
CA HIS A 87 0.91 1.53 -8.50
C HIS A 87 1.24 1.46 -7.01
N VAL A 88 2.19 2.26 -6.55
CA VAL A 88 2.64 2.30 -5.16
C VAL A 88 2.03 3.51 -4.46
N PHE A 89 1.36 3.23 -3.35
CA PHE A 89 0.76 4.19 -2.44
C PHE A 89 1.36 3.97 -1.06
N PHE A 90 2.15 4.94 -0.60
CA PHE A 90 2.71 4.89 0.75
C PHE A 90 1.71 5.44 1.75
N SER A 91 1.54 4.76 2.88
CA SER A 91 0.70 5.25 3.99
C SER A 91 1.25 6.56 4.57
N SER A 92 2.57 6.73 4.62
CA SER A 92 3.24 7.92 5.14
C SER A 92 4.38 8.43 4.25
N LYS A 93 5.06 9.47 4.73
CA LYS A 93 6.13 10.13 4.01
C LYS A 93 7.28 9.15 3.78
N VAL A 94 7.67 8.99 2.53
CA VAL A 94 8.78 8.11 2.17
C VAL A 94 10.10 8.88 2.29
N SER A 95 11.16 8.21 2.76
CA SER A 95 12.46 8.87 2.84
C SER A 95 13.09 9.00 1.44
N PRO A 96 13.94 10.03 1.19
CA PRO A 96 14.68 10.12 -0.08
C PRO A 96 15.60 8.92 -0.32
N ALA A 97 16.10 8.28 0.75
CA ALA A 97 16.94 7.08 0.66
C ALA A 97 16.15 5.89 0.11
N ASP A 98 14.91 5.72 0.57
CA ASP A 98 14.00 4.67 0.12
C ASP A 98 13.59 4.84 -1.35
N ILE A 99 13.32 6.07 -1.79
CA ILE A 99 13.08 6.37 -3.21
C ILE A 99 14.32 6.03 -4.03
N SER A 100 15.51 6.39 -3.54
CA SER A 100 16.77 6.07 -4.20
C SER A 100 16.97 4.57 -4.35
N GLU A 101 16.56 3.78 -3.35
CA GLU A 101 16.58 2.31 -3.41
C GLU A 101 15.66 1.77 -4.50
N LEU A 102 14.40 2.25 -4.57
CA LEU A 102 13.46 1.85 -5.63
C LEU A 102 14.01 2.16 -7.04
N ARG A 103 14.70 3.30 -7.19
CA ARG A 103 15.31 3.72 -8.46
C ARG A 103 16.44 2.81 -8.93
N LYS A 104 17.10 2.06 -8.04
CA LYS A 104 18.15 1.11 -8.42
C LYS A 104 17.60 -0.10 -9.18
N HIS A 105 16.29 -0.32 -9.18
CA HIS A 105 15.65 -1.47 -9.81
C HIS A 105 14.94 -1.08 -11.13
N PRO A 106 15.61 -1.21 -12.30
CA PRO A 106 15.07 -0.72 -13.57
C PRO A 106 13.77 -1.40 -13.99
N ARG A 107 13.62 -2.70 -13.71
CA ARG A 107 12.41 -3.49 -14.05
C ARG A 107 11.15 -3.01 -13.33
N LEU A 108 11.33 -2.58 -12.08
CA LEU A 108 10.26 -1.97 -11.28
C LEU A 108 9.93 -0.58 -11.83
N VAL A 109 10.94 0.27 -12.05
CA VAL A 109 10.77 1.65 -12.53
C VAL A 109 10.08 1.69 -13.90
N GLU A 110 10.38 0.76 -14.80
CA GLU A 110 9.73 0.64 -16.12
C GLU A 110 8.21 0.41 -16.03
N ARG A 111 7.78 -0.34 -15.00
CA ARG A 111 6.37 -0.73 -14.76
C ARG A 111 5.66 0.16 -13.76
N LEU A 112 6.40 0.99 -13.01
CA LEU A 112 5.86 1.92 -12.05
C LEU A 112 5.07 3.02 -12.78
N ARG A 113 3.76 3.03 -12.60
CA ARG A 113 2.85 4.02 -13.20
C ARG A 113 2.44 5.10 -12.21
N THR A 114 2.41 4.78 -10.92
CA THR A 114 2.02 5.73 -9.88
C THR A 114 2.86 5.49 -8.64
N LEU A 115 3.39 6.57 -8.09
CA LEU A 115 3.99 6.61 -6.76
C LEU A 115 3.40 7.82 -6.05
N LYS A 116 2.62 7.60 -5.00
CA LYS A 116 1.98 8.67 -4.22
C LYS A 116 2.10 8.39 -2.73
N GLU A 117 2.21 9.47 -1.96
CA GLU A 117 2.10 9.44 -0.50
C GLU A 117 0.67 9.80 -0.13
N VAL A 118 -0.01 8.95 0.63
CA VAL A 118 -1.42 9.14 1.02
C VAL A 118 -1.53 9.92 2.34
N GLY A 119 -0.50 9.86 3.20
CA GLY A 119 -0.47 10.58 4.47
C GLY A 119 -1.55 10.12 5.47
N CYS A 120 -1.91 8.84 5.44
CA CYS A 120 -2.90 8.21 6.32
C CYS A 120 -2.21 7.23 7.29
N GLU A 121 -1.65 7.76 8.38
CA GLU A 121 -1.21 6.98 9.55
C GLU A 121 -2.19 7.10 10.73
N PHE A 122 -3.48 7.17 10.43
CA PHE A 122 -4.52 7.16 11.45
C PHE A 122 -5.56 6.09 11.11
N MET A 123 -6.00 5.38 12.13
CA MET A 123 -7.14 4.47 12.04
C MET A 123 -8.39 5.28 12.32
N THR A 124 -9.37 5.21 11.42
CA THR A 124 -10.68 5.80 11.67
C THR A 124 -11.47 4.84 12.57
N VAL A 125 -11.83 5.30 13.77
CA VAL A 125 -12.71 4.55 14.69
C VAL A 125 -14.17 4.73 14.30
N ASP A 126 -14.54 5.94 13.89
CA ASP A 126 -15.86 6.27 13.34
C ASP A 126 -15.76 7.45 12.33
N SER A 127 -16.89 7.90 11.80
CA SER A 127 -16.95 9.00 10.81
C SER A 127 -16.36 10.36 11.27
N ARG A 128 -16.10 10.53 12.57
CA ARG A 128 -15.62 11.76 13.22
C ARG A 128 -14.45 11.52 14.17
N THR A 129 -14.05 10.28 14.41
CA THR A 129 -13.02 9.89 15.37
C THR A 129 -11.93 9.10 14.68
N PHE A 130 -10.67 9.50 14.92
CA PHE A 130 -9.50 8.73 14.51
C PHE A 130 -8.58 8.49 15.71
N THR A 131 -7.80 7.42 15.63
CA THR A 131 -6.73 7.09 16.57
C THR A 131 -5.43 6.84 15.81
N THR A 132 -4.30 7.22 16.38
CA THR A 132 -2.97 6.98 15.80
C THR A 132 -2.37 5.64 16.21
N ASP A 133 -3.11 4.81 16.97
CA ASP A 133 -2.66 3.50 17.50
C ASP A 133 -1.35 3.58 18.32
N GLN A 134 -1.07 4.72 18.95
CA GLN A 134 0.13 4.93 19.78
C GLN A 134 -0.24 4.94 21.27
N PRO A 135 -0.40 3.77 21.92
CA PRO A 135 -0.85 3.70 23.31
C PRO A 135 0.15 4.33 24.30
N ARG A 136 1.42 4.51 23.90
CA ARG A 136 2.49 5.09 24.71
C ARG A 136 2.81 6.55 24.41
N ALA A 137 2.15 7.18 23.44
CA ALA A 137 2.47 8.54 23.03
C ALA A 137 2.38 9.55 24.19
N LEU A 138 1.42 9.37 25.09
CA LEU A 138 1.28 10.21 26.29
C LEU A 138 2.49 10.11 27.22
N CYS A 139 2.96 8.89 27.53
CA CYS A 139 4.13 8.67 28.38
C CYS A 139 5.41 9.21 27.74
N GLU A 140 5.56 9.06 26.42
CA GLU A 140 6.74 9.56 25.70
C GLU A 140 6.79 11.09 25.62
N LEU A 141 5.64 11.76 25.52
CA LEU A 141 5.57 13.22 25.38
C LEU A 141 5.62 13.96 26.72
N PHE A 142 5.03 13.39 27.77
CA PHE A 142 4.85 14.09 29.04
C PHE A 142 5.66 13.49 30.20
N GLY A 143 6.33 12.36 30.01
CA GLY A 143 7.00 11.62 31.08
C GLY A 143 5.98 11.01 32.06
N ASP A 144 6.47 10.20 32.99
CA ASP A 144 5.68 9.66 34.10
C ASP A 144 5.32 10.76 35.13
#